data_AF-A0AAW2C043-F1
#
_entry.id   AF-A0AAW2C043-F1
#
_cell.length_a   1.000
_cell.length_b   1.000
_cell.length_c   1.000
_cell.angle_alpha   90.00
_cell.angle_beta   90.00
_cell.angle_gamma   90.00
#
_symmetry.space_group_name_H-M   'P 1'
#
loop_
_entity.id
_entity.type
_entity.pdbx_description
1 polymer ?
#
loop_
_entity_poly.entity_id
_entity_poly.type
_entity_poly.pdbx_seq_one_letter_code
_entity_poly.pdbx_strand_id
1 'polypeptide(L)'
;MEKNSLVNTGLVGKLLSDRVINKNVIKAIILKAWRTSKSVQIVDLKENIFFFKFACEGDKKRILELGPWNIEGFPLILKRWHQNLSIEDMDFSSIPIWI
;
A
#
# COMPACT_ATOMS: atom_id res chain seq x y z
N MET A 1 14.93 14.37 -12.88
CA MET A 1 13.48 14.48 -13.13
C MET A 1 12.66 13.34 -12.50
N GLU A 2 13.27 12.22 -12.08
CA GLU A 2 12.55 11.03 -11.61
C GLU A 2 12.03 11.10 -10.15
N LYS A 3 12.68 11.91 -9.30
CA LYS A 3 12.44 11.94 -7.84
C LYS A 3 11.05 12.47 -7.42
N ASN A 4 10.47 13.42 -8.17
CA ASN A 4 9.13 13.97 -7.85
C ASN A 4 7.98 13.02 -8.19
N SER A 5 8.19 12.06 -9.09
CA SER A 5 7.12 11.16 -9.52
C SER A 5 6.67 10.20 -8.40
N LEU A 6 7.61 9.72 -7.59
CA LEU A 6 7.35 8.77 -6.50
C LEU A 6 6.53 9.36 -5.36
N VAL A 7 6.66 10.66 -5.08
CA VAL A 7 5.87 11.33 -4.03
C VAL A 7 4.39 11.34 -4.39
N ASN A 8 4.09 11.53 -5.66
CA ASN A 8 2.71 11.60 -6.14
C ASN A 8 2.14 10.23 -6.51
N THR A 9 2.93 9.16 -6.54
CA THR A 9 2.43 7.83 -6.95
C THR A 9 2.74 6.69 -5.98
N GLY A 10 3.42 6.95 -4.87
CA GLY A 10 3.81 5.94 -3.89
C GLY A 10 2.82 5.81 -2.72
N LEU A 11 2.48 4.57 -2.37
CA LEU A 11 1.90 4.22 -1.07
C LEU A 11 2.80 3.20 -0.37
N VAL A 12 2.86 3.26 0.96
CA VAL A 12 3.34 2.14 1.78
C VAL A 12 2.15 1.50 2.45
N GLY A 13 2.09 0.17 2.41
CA GLY A 13 1.09 -0.57 3.14
C GLY A 13 1.67 -1.57 4.12
N LYS A 14 1.04 -1.68 5.29
CA LYS A 14 1.34 -2.71 6.30
C LYS A 14 0.12 -3.60 6.49
N LEU A 15 0.32 -4.90 6.31
CA LEU A 15 -0.67 -5.92 6.65
C LEU A 15 -0.55 -6.24 8.14
N LEU A 16 -1.61 -5.97 8.91
CA LEU A 16 -1.67 -6.26 10.34
C LEU A 16 -2.03 -7.73 10.57
N SER A 17 -1.07 -8.61 10.30
CA SER A 17 -1.20 -10.05 10.48
C SER A 17 -0.31 -10.53 11.63
N ASP A 18 -0.83 -11.44 12.45
CA ASP A 18 -0.11 -12.16 13.51
C ASP A 18 0.71 -13.34 12.96
N ARG A 19 0.54 -13.66 11.68
CA ARG A 19 1.23 -14.73 10.95
C ARG A 19 1.86 -14.22 9.66
N VAL A 20 2.83 -14.99 9.15
CA VAL A 20 3.41 -14.75 7.83
C VAL A 20 2.50 -15.36 6.77
N ILE A 21 1.92 -14.51 5.92
CA ILE A 21 1.19 -14.95 4.74
C ILE A 21 2.14 -14.89 3.54
N ASN A 22 2.01 -15.86 2.64
CA ASN A 22 2.81 -15.89 1.42
C ASN A 22 2.68 -14.56 0.64
N LYS A 23 3.79 -13.87 0.43
CA LYS A 23 3.82 -12.55 -0.20
C LYS A 23 3.23 -12.55 -1.62
N ASN A 24 3.39 -13.64 -2.37
CA ASN A 24 2.82 -13.76 -3.71
C ASN A 24 1.29 -13.88 -3.66
N VAL A 25 0.74 -14.55 -2.63
CA VAL A 25 -0.71 -14.61 -2.40
C VAL A 25 -1.24 -13.21 -2.05
N ILE A 26 -0.58 -12.49 -1.14
CA ILE A 26 -0.96 -11.10 -0.80
C ILE A 26 -0.97 -10.23 -2.06
N LYS A 27 0.11 -10.25 -2.85
CA LYS A 27 0.23 -9.47 -4.09
C LYS A 27 -0.87 -9.82 -5.10
N ALA A 28 -1.18 -11.10 -5.27
CA ALA A 28 -2.23 -11.55 -6.17
C ALA A 28 -3.62 -11.04 -5.74
N ILE A 29 -3.94 -11.10 -4.44
CA ILE A 29 -5.19 -10.58 -3.89
C ILE A 29 -5.28 -9.06 -4.11
N ILE A 30 -4.21 -8.33 -3.77
CA ILE A 30 -4.16 -6.86 -3.94
C ILE A 30 -4.38 -6.48 -5.40
N LEU A 31 -3.65 -7.08 -6.34
CA LEU A 31 -3.77 -6.78 -7.77
C LEU A 31 -5.17 -7.10 -8.31
N LYS A 32 -5.78 -8.19 -7.84
CA LYS A 32 -7.14 -8.58 -8.21
C LYS A 32 -8.19 -7.62 -7.63
N ALA A 33 -8.01 -7.16 -6.39
CA ALA A 33 -8.94 -6.29 -5.68
C ALA A 33 -8.89 -4.85 -6.20
N TRP A 34 -7.69 -4.31 -6.42
CA TRP A 34 -7.52 -2.89 -6.74
C TRP A 34 -7.94 -2.54 -8.17
N ARG A 35 -7.94 -3.50 -9.11
CA ARG A 35 -8.44 -3.33 -10.50
C ARG A 35 -8.02 -1.99 -11.11
N THR A 36 -6.73 -1.67 -11.02
CA THR A 36 -6.21 -0.38 -11.46
C THR A 36 -6.26 -0.26 -12.98
N SER A 37 -6.51 0.95 -13.47
CA SER A 37 -6.54 1.25 -14.91
C SER A 37 -5.16 1.15 -15.57
N LYS A 38 -4.09 1.35 -14.78
CA LYS A 38 -2.69 1.19 -15.19
C LYS A 38 -1.96 0.26 -14.21
N SER A 39 -0.72 -0.08 -14.54
CA SER A 39 0.09 -0.98 -13.73
C SER A 39 0.39 -0.42 -12.34
N VAL A 40 0.53 -1.34 -11.39
CA VAL A 40 1.05 -1.08 -10.04
C VAL A 40 2.24 -2.00 -9.84
N GLN A 41 3.40 -1.44 -9.49
CA GLN A 41 4.55 -2.22 -9.07
C GLN A 41 4.50 -2.39 -7.56
N ILE A 42 4.78 -3.61 -7.08
CA ILE A 42 4.77 -3.94 -5.65
C ILE A 42 6.18 -4.38 -5.25
N VAL A 43 6.78 -3.66 -4.32
CA VAL A 43 8.12 -3.94 -3.78
C VAL A 43 7.98 -4.39 -2.33
N ASP A 44 8.61 -5.50 -1.99
CA ASP A 44 8.67 -5.98 -0.60
C ASP A 44 9.68 -5.12 0.16
N LEU A 45 9.24 -4.45 1.22
CA LEU A 45 10.09 -3.60 2.04
C LEU A 45 10.59 -4.34 3.28
N LYS A 46 9.66 -4.90 4.05
CA LYS A 46 9.90 -5.70 5.26
C LYS A 46 8.84 -6.80 5.37
N GLU A 47 8.83 -7.53 6.48
CA GLU A 47 7.75 -8.47 6.78
C GLU A 47 6.40 -7.74 6.84
N ASN A 48 5.44 -8.20 6.02
CA ASN A 48 4.11 -7.62 5.90
C ASN A 48 4.07 -6.12 5.51
N ILE A 49 5.19 -5.52 5.10
CA ILE A 49 5.26 -4.12 4.63
C ILE A 49 5.67 -4.09 3.16
N PHE A 50 4.87 -3.38 2.37
CA PHE A 50 5.00 -3.30 0.92
C PHE A 50 4.97 -1.86 0.44
N PHE A 51 5.75 -1.56 -0.59
CA PHE A 51 5.64 -0.32 -1.35
C PHE A 51 4.84 -0.56 -2.62
N PHE A 52 3.90 0.32 -2.91
CA PHE A 52 3.06 0.31 -4.10
C PHE A 52 3.37 1.55 -4.94
N LYS A 53 3.96 1.33 -6.11
CA LYS A 53 4.20 2.39 -7.10
C LYS A 53 3.12 2.33 -8.17
N PHE A 54 2.24 3.32 -8.16
CA PHE A 54 1.17 3.43 -9.15
C PHE A 54 1.67 4.11 -10.42
N ALA A 55 1.27 3.62 -11.59
CA ALA A 55 1.49 4.35 -12.84
C ALA A 55 0.47 5.50 -13.06
N CYS A 56 -0.64 5.49 -12.32
CA CYS A 56 -1.71 6.48 -12.39
C CYS A 56 -2.00 7.04 -10.99
N GLU A 57 -1.89 8.36 -10.83
CA GLU A 57 -2.22 9.01 -9.55
C GLU A 57 -3.72 8.89 -9.20
N GLY A 58 -4.60 8.88 -10.22
CA GLY A 58 -6.04 8.67 -10.02
C GLY A 58 -6.35 7.31 -9.39
N ASP A 59 -5.64 6.25 -9.82
CA ASP A 59 -5.74 4.93 -9.19
C ASP A 59 -5.23 4.96 -7.75
N LYS A 60 -4.07 5.57 -7.49
CA LYS A 60 -3.54 5.74 -6.12
C LYS A 60 -4.57 6.41 -5.21
N LYS A 61 -5.15 7.53 -5.65
CA LYS A 61 -6.13 8.31 -4.88
C LYS A 61 -7.38 7.47 -4.60
N ARG A 62 -7.95 6.84 -5.63
CA ARG A 62 -9.12 5.97 -5.52
C ARG A 62 -8.87 4.82 -4.54
N ILE A 63 -7.73 4.14 -4.63
CA ILE A 63 -7.41 3.02 -3.74
C ILE A 63 -7.25 3.48 -2.29
N LEU A 64 -6.70 4.67 -2.06
CA LEU A 64 -6.60 5.22 -0.71
C LEU A 64 -7.99 5.58 -0.13
N GLU A 65 -8.90 6.09 -0.96
CA GLU A 65 -10.26 6.51 -0.57
C GLU A 65 -11.23 5.33 -0.39
N LEU A 66 -11.11 4.27 -1.18
CA LEU A 66 -11.97 3.08 -1.10
C LEU A 66 -11.64 2.14 0.07
N GLY A 67 -10.59 2.42 0.84
CA GLY A 67 -10.29 1.68 2.05
C GLY A 67 -11.38 1.85 3.13
N PRO A 68 -11.42 0.99 4.16
CA PRO A 68 -10.35 0.09 4.60
C PRO A 68 -10.21 -1.17 3.74
N TRP A 69 -8.98 -1.66 3.61
CA TRP A 69 -8.67 -2.89 2.88
C TRP A 69 -8.49 -4.06 3.85
N ASN A 70 -9.00 -5.22 3.47
CA ASN A 70 -8.79 -6.48 4.18
C ASN A 70 -8.19 -7.52 3.22
N ILE A 71 -7.16 -8.23 3.67
CA ILE A 71 -6.50 -9.30 2.94
C ILE A 71 -6.47 -10.53 3.85
N GLU A 72 -7.15 -11.61 3.48
CA GLU A 72 -7.19 -12.87 4.25
C GLU A 72 -7.62 -12.69 5.72
N GLY A 73 -8.57 -11.79 5.98
CA GLY A 73 -9.04 -11.49 7.33
C GLY A 73 -8.23 -10.41 8.06
N PHE A 74 -7.09 -9.98 7.52
CA PHE A 74 -6.22 -9.00 8.15
C PHE A 74 -6.32 -7.59 7.54
N PRO A 75 -6.37 -6.52 8.36
CA PRO A 75 -6.36 -5.15 7.86
C PRO A 75 -5.08 -4.80 7.12
N LEU A 76 -5.21 -4.18 5.95
CA LEU A 76 -4.10 -3.54 5.22
C LEU A 76 -4.22 -2.02 5.39
N ILE A 77 -3.31 -1.44 6.17
CA ILE A 77 -3.21 0.01 6.35
C ILE A 77 -2.38 0.57 5.21
N LEU A 78 -2.88 1.60 4.53
CA LEU A 78 -2.16 2.33 3.48
C LEU A 78 -1.82 3.75 3.93
N LYS A 79 -0.58 4.18 3.70
CA LYS A 79 -0.10 5.54 3.95
C LYS A 79 0.58 6.11 2.72
N ARG A 80 0.47 7.43 2.52
CA ARG A 80 1.18 8.14 1.44
C ARG A 80 2.68 8.09 1.70
N TRP A 81 3.46 7.80 0.66
CA TRP A 81 4.91 7.88 0.76
C TRP A 81 5.38 9.34 0.68
N HIS A 82 6.30 9.71 1.56
CA HIS A 82 6.96 11.02 1.54
C HIS A 82 8.48 10.80 1.53
N GLN A 83 9.21 11.57 0.73
CA GLN A 83 10.67 11.44 0.57
C GLN A 83 11.47 11.58 1.88
N ASN A 84 10.88 12.22 2.90
CA ASN A 84 11.55 12.49 4.18
C ASN A 84 11.20 11.45 5.26
N LEU A 85 10.46 10.40 4.93
CA LEU A 85 10.10 9.34 5.87
C LEU A 85 10.91 8.09 5.54
N SER A 86 11.64 7.56 6.53
CA SER A 86 12.11 6.18 6.44
C SER A 86 10.96 5.22 6.73
N ILE A 87 11.14 3.95 6.37
CA ILE A 87 10.16 2.91 6.72
C ILE A 87 10.07 2.74 8.24
N GLU A 88 11.16 3.01 8.98
CA GLU A 88 11.19 2.99 10.45
C GLU A 88 10.35 4.12 11.06
N ASP A 89 10.28 5.28 10.41
CA ASP A 89 9.52 6.43 10.90
C ASP A 89 8.01 6.32 10.63
N MET A 90 7.59 5.34 9.82
CA MET A 90 6.18 5.15 9.51
C MET A 90 5.46 4.42 10.64
N ASP A 91 4.68 5.17 11.41
CA ASP A 91 3.73 4.60 12.36
C ASP A 91 2.60 3.87 11.62
N PHE A 92 2.22 2.67 12.06
CA PHE A 92 1.07 1.92 11.56
C PHE A 92 0.12 1.48 12.70
N SER A 93 0.23 2.12 13.86
CA SER A 93 -0.59 1.84 15.05
C SER A 93 -2.05 2.29 14.93
N SER A 94 -2.36 3.14 13.93
CA SER A 94 -3.68 3.72 13.73
C SER A 94 -4.26 3.37 12.36
N ILE A 95 -5.55 3.01 12.35
CA ILE A 95 -6.34 2.81 11.14
C ILE A 95 -7.24 4.03 10.97
N PRO A 96 -7.23 4.72 9.82
CA PRO A 96 -8.23 5.75 9.55
C PRO A 96 -9.61 5.09 9.42
N ILE A 97 -10.53 5.46 10.31
CA ILE A 97 -11.94 5.09 10.24
C ILE A 97 -12.67 6.25 9.55
N TRP A 98 -13.35 5.98 8.44
CA TRP A 98 -14.26 6.93 7.82
C TRP A 98 -15.60 6.87 8.57
N ILE A 99 -16.06 8.00 9.13
CA ILE A 99 -17.40 8.19 9.69
C ILE A 99 -18.27 8.84 8.61
#